data_AF-A0A090X597-F1
#
_entry.id   AF-A0A090X597-F1
#
_cell.length_a   1.000
_cell.length_b   1.000
_cell.length_c   1.000
_cell.angle_alpha   90.00
_cell.angle_beta   90.00
_cell.angle_gamma   90.00
#
_symmetry.space_group_name_H-M   'P 1'
#
loop_
_entity.id
_entity.type
_entity.pdbx_description
1 polymer ?
#
loop_
_entity_poly.entity_id
_entity_poly.type
_entity_poly.pdbx_seq_one_letter_code
_entity_poly.pdbx_strand_id
1 'polypeptide(L)'
;MRKFKGFYIQKRSLRHYETTIGANVLGDIGEVNNAIINRDDYYKMGDLIGKQGIEASYEETLRGVKGLKFIQKDRFNRDIGPYKDGEFDITPPEQGKDIKITIDADLQAYGELLMQNKRGGVIAIEPSSGEILAMVAAPTYDPNILVGRNRSKNFTKLYNDSIAKPLFNRSLQGVYEPGSPFKLMNALIALQEGVVTPR
;
A
#
# COMPACT_ATOMS: atom_id res chain seq x y z
N MET A 1 -13.55 30.72 13.58
CA MET A 1 -12.10 30.77 13.89
C MET A 1 -11.54 32.12 14.29
N ARG A 2 -12.36 33.19 14.36
CA ARG A 2 -11.96 34.52 14.86
C ARG A 2 -11.51 34.56 16.34
N LYS A 3 -11.63 33.44 17.07
CA LYS A 3 -11.32 33.29 18.51
C LYS A 3 -9.89 32.78 18.81
N PHE A 4 -9.14 32.26 17.83
CA PHE A 4 -7.81 31.68 18.07
C PHE A 4 -6.75 32.38 17.20
N LYS A 5 -6.14 33.45 17.73
CA LYS A 5 -5.01 34.13 17.08
C LYS A 5 -3.81 33.19 17.02
N GLY A 6 -3.15 33.12 15.85
CA GLY A 6 -1.98 32.25 15.63
C GLY A 6 -2.30 30.84 15.13
N PHE A 7 -3.57 30.43 15.09
CA PHE A 7 -3.98 29.14 14.51
C PHE A 7 -4.61 29.35 13.14
N TYR A 8 -4.23 28.50 12.18
CA TYR A 8 -4.80 28.46 10.85
C TYR A 8 -5.15 27.02 10.46
N ILE A 9 -6.17 26.85 9.61
CA ILE A 9 -6.47 25.54 9.02
C ILE A 9 -5.47 25.31 7.89
N GLN A 10 -4.73 24.21 7.97
CA GLN A 10 -4.04 23.67 6.81
C GLN A 10 -4.85 22.48 6.29
N LYS A 11 -5.39 22.59 5.08
CA LYS A 11 -5.96 21.44 4.38
C LYS A 11 -4.80 20.51 4.01
N ARG A 12 -4.92 19.24 4.36
CA ARG A 12 -3.99 18.17 3.94
C ARG A 12 -4.81 17.10 3.23
N SER A 13 -4.33 16.65 2.08
CA SER A 13 -4.86 15.45 1.46
C SER A 13 -4.39 14.26 2.30
N LEU A 14 -5.33 13.40 2.69
CA LEU A 14 -5.03 12.13 3.33
C LEU A 14 -5.49 11.03 2.38
N ARG A 15 -4.73 9.95 2.31
CA ARG A 15 -5.17 8.75 1.60
C ARG A 15 -6.48 8.26 2.18
N HIS A 16 -7.38 7.76 1.34
CA HIS A 16 -8.61 7.13 1.77
C HIS A 16 -8.79 5.86 0.95
N TYR A 17 -9.02 4.74 1.63
CA TYR A 17 -9.36 3.49 0.97
C TYR A 17 -10.87 3.39 0.94
N GLU A 18 -11.48 3.45 -0.23
CA GLU A 18 -12.94 3.30 -0.41
C GLU A 18 -13.40 1.84 -0.29
N THR A 19 -12.78 1.11 0.64
CA THR A 19 -13.00 -0.31 0.88
C THR A 19 -12.50 -0.69 2.27
N THR A 20 -13.05 -1.78 2.82
CA THR A 20 -12.63 -2.38 4.09
C THR A 20 -11.85 -3.69 3.90
N ILE A 21 -11.64 -4.11 2.66
CA ILE A 21 -10.99 -5.37 2.27
C ILE A 21 -9.63 -5.10 1.60
N GLY A 22 -8.83 -6.14 1.39
CA GLY A 22 -7.65 -6.11 0.54
C GLY A 22 -6.46 -5.38 1.14
N ALA A 23 -6.40 -5.18 2.46
CA ALA A 23 -5.33 -4.39 3.09
C ALA A 23 -3.92 -4.89 2.80
N ASN A 24 -3.70 -6.21 2.76
CA ASN A 24 -2.39 -6.77 2.43
C ASN A 24 -2.04 -6.67 0.93
N VAL A 25 -3.03 -6.47 0.06
CA VAL A 25 -2.86 -6.29 -1.38
C VAL A 25 -2.59 -4.83 -1.70
N LEU A 26 -3.49 -3.95 -1.26
CA LEU A 26 -3.35 -2.51 -1.41
C LEU A 26 -2.07 -2.02 -0.70
N GLY A 27 -1.83 -2.54 0.51
CA GLY A 27 -0.75 -2.10 1.37
C GLY A 27 -1.13 -0.87 2.18
N ASP A 28 -0.12 -0.26 2.78
CA ASP A 28 -0.27 0.93 3.61
C ASP A 28 0.76 1.99 3.26
N ILE A 29 0.47 3.22 3.65
CA ILE A 29 1.41 4.34 3.58
C ILE A 29 1.95 4.68 4.98
N GLY A 30 3.13 5.28 5.01
CA GLY A 30 3.74 5.77 6.24
C GLY A 30 4.72 6.90 5.98
N GLU A 31 5.10 7.60 7.03
CA GLU A 31 6.06 8.70 6.90
C GLU A 31 7.43 8.19 6.43
N VAL A 32 8.11 9.01 5.63
CA VAL A 32 9.49 8.78 5.23
C VAL A 32 10.43 8.93 6.44
N ASN A 33 11.52 8.16 6.43
CA ASN A 33 12.60 8.29 7.40
C ASN A 33 13.85 8.87 6.73
N ASN A 34 14.86 9.21 7.52
CA ASN A 34 16.10 9.79 7.00
C ASN A 34 16.82 8.87 5.99
N ALA A 35 16.69 7.55 6.13
CA ALA A 35 17.29 6.61 5.19
C ALA A 35 16.66 6.71 3.78
N ILE A 36 15.34 6.91 3.72
CA ILE A 36 14.61 7.13 2.45
C ILE A 36 14.98 8.50 1.87
N ILE A 37 14.96 9.55 2.69
CA ILE A 37 15.27 10.93 2.24
C ILE A 37 16.69 11.00 1.67
N ASN A 38 17.67 10.36 2.32
CA ASN A 38 19.05 10.35 1.83
C ASN A 38 19.24 9.55 0.53
N ARG A 39 18.29 8.68 0.17
CA ARG A 39 18.33 7.88 -1.06
C ARG A 39 17.56 8.55 -2.19
N ASP A 40 16.52 9.28 -1.88
CA ASP A 40 15.62 9.91 -2.84
C ASP A 40 15.23 11.32 -2.36
N ASP A 41 15.90 12.31 -2.96
CA ASP A 41 15.71 13.75 -2.72
C ASP A 41 14.28 14.24 -3.03
N TYR A 42 13.46 13.41 -3.68
CA TYR A 42 12.04 13.69 -3.87
C TYR A 42 11.32 13.90 -2.53
N TYR A 43 11.72 13.18 -1.48
CA TYR A 43 11.05 13.20 -0.19
C TYR A 43 11.63 14.21 0.77
N LYS A 44 10.74 14.82 1.56
CA LYS A 44 11.06 15.70 2.69
C LYS A 44 10.44 15.12 3.96
N MET A 45 10.96 15.56 5.10
CA MET A 45 10.44 15.13 6.39
C MET A 45 8.94 15.42 6.52
N GLY A 46 8.16 14.40 6.91
CA GLY A 46 6.71 14.48 7.01
C GLY A 46 5.95 14.07 5.74
N ASP A 47 6.65 13.78 4.64
CA ASP A 47 6.03 13.17 3.46
C ASP A 47 5.64 11.71 3.74
N LEU A 48 4.61 11.25 3.04
CA LEU A 48 4.15 9.87 3.08
C LEU A 48 4.70 9.11 1.87
N ILE A 49 4.95 7.83 2.07
CA ILE A 49 5.40 6.87 1.04
C ILE A 49 4.67 5.55 1.26
N GLY A 50 4.33 4.84 0.18
CA GLY A 50 3.91 3.46 0.21
C GLY A 50 4.94 2.56 0.90
N LYS A 51 4.50 1.79 1.88
CA LYS A 51 5.36 0.89 2.66
C LYS A 51 5.23 -0.56 2.22
N GLN A 52 4.05 -0.94 1.75
CA GLN A 52 3.73 -2.31 1.38
C GLN A 52 2.74 -2.35 0.21
N GLY A 53 2.52 -3.55 -0.34
CA GLY A 53 1.50 -3.80 -1.36
C GLY A 53 1.65 -2.93 -2.60
N ILE A 54 0.52 -2.66 -3.24
CA ILE A 54 0.41 -1.81 -4.42
C ILE A 54 0.93 -0.39 -4.16
N GLU A 55 0.69 0.18 -2.97
CA GLU A 55 1.19 1.52 -2.60
C GLU A 55 2.72 1.58 -2.75
N ALA A 56 3.45 0.58 -2.24
CA ALA A 56 4.91 0.55 -2.38
C ALA A 56 5.38 0.17 -3.78
N SER A 57 4.73 -0.81 -4.42
CA SER A 57 5.14 -1.30 -5.74
C SER A 57 4.97 -0.27 -6.85
N TYR A 58 3.96 0.60 -6.74
CA TYR A 58 3.66 1.63 -7.74
C TYR A 58 3.88 3.05 -7.23
N GLU A 59 4.67 3.23 -6.17
CA GLU A 59 4.94 4.53 -5.52
C GLU A 59 5.32 5.62 -6.54
N GLU A 60 6.26 5.34 -7.46
CA GLU A 60 6.69 6.32 -8.46
C GLU A 60 5.58 6.75 -9.43
N THR A 61 4.65 5.84 -9.72
CA THR A 61 3.49 6.13 -10.58
C THR A 61 2.41 6.90 -9.81
N LEU A 62 2.19 6.55 -8.54
CA LEU A 62 1.15 7.10 -7.67
C LEU A 62 1.50 8.47 -7.09
N ARG A 63 2.79 8.75 -6.84
CA ARG A 63 3.22 9.96 -6.11
C ARG A 63 3.19 11.25 -6.94
N GLY A 64 3.18 11.13 -8.28
CA GLY A 64 3.26 12.28 -9.18
C GLY A 64 4.55 13.07 -9.03
N VAL A 65 4.51 14.35 -9.40
CA VAL A 65 5.66 15.27 -9.32
C VAL A 65 5.29 16.48 -8.49
N LYS A 66 6.10 16.79 -7.47
CA LYS A 66 5.91 17.98 -6.62
C LYS A 66 6.30 19.24 -7.39
N GLY A 67 5.38 20.20 -7.42
CA GLY A 67 5.70 21.58 -7.77
C GLY A 67 6.37 22.31 -6.61
N LEU A 68 7.00 23.45 -6.91
CA LEU A 68 7.67 24.27 -5.91
C LEU A 68 7.21 25.72 -6.03
N LYS A 69 6.75 26.28 -4.90
CA LYS A 69 6.32 27.67 -4.82
C LYS A 69 7.04 28.39 -3.68
N PHE A 70 7.67 29.52 -4.00
CA PHE A 70 8.29 30.39 -3.01
C PHE A 70 7.30 31.47 -2.57
N ILE A 71 6.99 31.48 -1.28
CA ILE A 71 6.08 32.47 -0.68
C ILE A 71 6.91 33.38 0.21
N GLN A 72 6.83 34.69 -0.04
CA GLN A 72 7.42 35.68 0.83
C GLN A 72 6.52 35.90 2.04
N LYS A 73 7.14 35.96 3.23
CA LYS A 73 6.44 36.18 4.49
C LYS A 73 7.00 37.37 5.24
N ASP A 74 6.16 38.07 5.98
CA ASP A 74 6.59 39.16 6.84
C ASP A 74 7.16 38.68 8.19
N ARG A 75 7.61 39.62 9.03
CA ARG A 75 8.12 39.35 10.38
C ARG A 75 7.12 38.70 11.34
N PHE A 76 5.84 38.67 10.97
CA PHE A 76 4.74 38.03 11.69
C PHE A 76 4.29 36.72 11.03
N ASN A 77 5.08 36.21 10.08
CA ASN A 77 4.84 34.98 9.32
C ASN A 77 3.55 35.00 8.46
N ARG A 78 3.08 36.20 8.09
CA ARG A 78 1.94 36.39 7.19
C ARG A 78 2.43 36.35 5.74
N ASP A 79 1.69 35.65 4.89
CA ASP A 79 1.99 35.53 3.47
C ASP A 79 1.77 36.91 2.79
N ILE A 80 2.84 37.47 2.21
CA ILE A 80 2.81 38.80 1.55
C ILE A 80 2.89 38.73 0.03
N GLY A 81 3.04 37.53 -0.56
CA GLY A 81 3.01 37.32 -2.00
C GLY A 81 4.00 36.25 -2.47
N PRO A 82 4.08 35.98 -3.79
CA PRO A 82 5.13 35.16 -4.38
C PRO A 82 6.49 35.85 -4.26
N TYR A 83 7.55 35.07 -4.08
CA TYR A 83 8.91 35.60 -4.03
C TYR A 83 9.39 35.97 -5.46
N LYS A 84 9.90 37.21 -5.64
CA LYS A 84 10.31 37.76 -6.94
C LYS A 84 9.30 37.50 -8.06
N ASP A 85 8.03 37.80 -7.80
CA ASP A 85 6.93 37.62 -8.76
C ASP A 85 6.78 36.20 -9.33
N GLY A 86 7.31 35.18 -8.64
CA GLY A 86 7.24 33.77 -9.04
C GLY A 86 8.35 33.31 -9.98
N GLU A 87 9.39 34.11 -10.21
CA GLU A 87 10.52 33.77 -11.09
C GLU A 87 11.20 32.43 -10.75
N PHE A 88 11.20 32.07 -9.46
CA PHE A 88 11.80 30.82 -8.98
C PHE A 88 10.78 29.69 -8.76
N ASP A 89 9.50 29.92 -9.00
CA ASP A 89 8.50 28.86 -8.86
C ASP A 89 8.77 27.78 -9.92
N ILE A 90 8.94 26.54 -9.49
CA ILE A 90 9.20 25.39 -10.37
C ILE A 90 7.86 24.69 -10.60
N THR A 91 7.55 24.45 -11.87
CA THR A 91 6.50 23.60 -12.49
C THR A 91 5.23 23.34 -11.66
N PRO A 92 4.02 23.53 -12.21
CA PRO A 92 2.80 23.08 -11.51
C PRO A 92 2.91 21.61 -11.10
N PRO A 93 2.45 21.23 -9.89
CA PRO A 93 2.50 19.84 -9.46
C PRO A 93 1.75 18.96 -10.46
N GLU A 94 2.35 17.83 -10.84
CA GLU A 94 1.70 16.83 -11.67
C GLU A 94 1.07 15.78 -10.76
N GLN A 95 -0.22 15.54 -10.95
CA GLN A 95 -0.92 14.50 -10.20
C GLN A 95 -0.36 13.12 -10.58
N GLY A 96 -0.26 12.24 -9.59
CA GLY A 96 0.03 10.82 -9.84
C GLY A 96 -0.99 10.19 -10.78
N LYS A 97 -0.61 9.09 -11.40
CA LYS A 97 -1.46 8.37 -12.35
C LYS A 97 -2.28 7.31 -11.63
N ASP A 98 -3.53 7.17 -12.05
CA ASP A 98 -4.37 6.06 -11.62
C ASP A 98 -3.84 4.76 -12.21
N ILE A 99 -3.96 3.69 -11.42
CA ILE A 99 -3.63 2.33 -11.84
C ILE A 99 -4.86 1.46 -11.72
N LYS A 100 -5.05 0.59 -12.71
CA LYS A 100 -6.07 -0.46 -12.67
C LYS A 100 -5.38 -1.77 -12.35
N ILE A 101 -5.76 -2.40 -11.25
CA ILE A 101 -5.29 -3.73 -10.86
C ILE A 101 -6.30 -4.79 -11.28
N THR A 102 -5.87 -6.05 -11.30
CA THR A 102 -6.66 -7.20 -11.75
C THR A 102 -7.56 -7.78 -10.66
N ILE A 103 -7.47 -7.26 -9.43
CA ILE A 103 -8.22 -7.75 -8.29
C ILE A 103 -9.71 -7.45 -8.49
N ASP A 104 -10.50 -8.51 -8.46
CA ASP A 104 -11.95 -8.44 -8.36
C ASP A 104 -12.34 -8.21 -6.89
N ALA A 105 -12.99 -7.08 -6.62
CA ALA A 105 -13.32 -6.67 -5.27
C ALA A 105 -14.34 -7.61 -4.60
N ASP A 106 -15.30 -8.14 -5.35
CA ASP A 106 -16.32 -9.04 -4.82
C ASP A 106 -15.71 -10.39 -4.47
N LEU A 107 -14.83 -10.91 -5.34
CA LEU A 107 -14.10 -12.14 -5.10
C LEU A 107 -13.13 -12.01 -3.91
N GLN A 108 -12.42 -10.88 -3.81
CA GLN A 108 -11.56 -10.58 -2.67
C GLN A 108 -12.37 -10.53 -1.36
N ALA A 109 -13.51 -9.82 -1.34
CA ALA A 109 -14.39 -9.73 -0.18
C ALA A 109 -14.90 -11.11 0.24
N TYR A 110 -15.33 -11.91 -0.73
CA TYR A 110 -15.84 -13.25 -0.49
C TYR A 110 -14.75 -14.17 0.08
N GLY A 111 -13.53 -14.12 -0.47
CA GLY A 111 -12.42 -14.89 0.05
C GLY A 111 -12.02 -14.48 1.47
N GLU A 112 -12.02 -13.18 1.79
CA GLU A 112 -11.80 -12.68 3.15
C GLU A 112 -12.88 -13.13 4.14
N LEU A 113 -14.15 -13.12 3.72
CA LEU A 113 -15.27 -13.64 4.49
C LEU A 113 -15.08 -15.14 4.82
N LEU A 114 -14.72 -15.95 3.82
CA LEU A 114 -14.47 -17.39 4.02
C LEU A 114 -13.27 -17.69 4.92
N MET A 115 -12.34 -16.75 5.02
CA MET A 115 -11.11 -16.85 5.81
C MET A 115 -11.22 -16.21 7.21
N GLN A 116 -12.40 -15.72 7.61
CA GLN A 116 -12.63 -15.25 8.97
C GLN A 116 -12.29 -16.34 10.00
N ASN A 117 -11.56 -15.95 11.05
CA ASN A 117 -11.05 -16.83 12.11
C ASN A 117 -10.12 -17.96 11.63
N LYS A 118 -9.62 -17.89 10.40
CA LYS A 118 -8.63 -18.83 9.84
C LYS A 118 -7.28 -18.16 9.67
N ARG A 119 -6.26 -18.99 9.40
CA ARG A 119 -4.89 -18.55 9.12
C ARG A 119 -4.43 -19.17 7.81
N GLY A 120 -3.98 -18.34 6.89
CA GLY A 120 -3.49 -18.81 5.59
C GLY A 120 -3.59 -17.73 4.52
N GLY A 121 -3.40 -18.16 3.28
CA GLY A 121 -3.58 -17.33 2.10
C GLY A 121 -4.45 -18.03 1.06
N VAL A 122 -5.17 -17.26 0.26
CA VAL A 122 -5.88 -17.72 -0.93
C VAL A 122 -5.45 -16.85 -2.10
N ILE A 123 -5.07 -17.48 -3.21
CA ILE A 123 -4.78 -16.79 -4.46
C ILE A 123 -5.71 -17.38 -5.52
N ALA A 124 -6.48 -16.51 -6.16
CA ALA A 124 -7.23 -16.83 -7.37
C ALA A 124 -6.52 -16.19 -8.56
N ILE A 125 -6.18 -17.01 -9.55
CA ILE A 125 -5.48 -16.59 -10.77
C ILE A 125 -6.29 -17.02 -11.99
N GLU A 126 -6.37 -16.17 -12.99
CA GLU A 126 -6.81 -16.55 -14.34
C GLU A 126 -5.61 -17.18 -15.08
N PRO A 127 -5.56 -18.50 -15.29
CA PRO A 127 -4.35 -19.16 -15.80
C PRO A 127 -4.00 -18.75 -17.23
N SER A 128 -4.99 -18.33 -18.03
CA SER A 128 -4.77 -17.96 -19.43
C SER A 128 -4.07 -16.60 -19.59
N SER A 129 -4.38 -15.63 -18.73
CA SER A 129 -3.81 -14.28 -18.74
C SER A 129 -2.72 -14.07 -17.69
N GLY A 130 -2.70 -14.89 -16.63
CA GLY A 130 -1.86 -14.71 -15.45
C GLY A 130 -2.37 -13.65 -14.49
N GLU A 131 -3.57 -13.11 -14.71
CA GLU A 131 -4.16 -12.08 -13.85
C GLU A 131 -4.50 -12.63 -12.47
N ILE A 132 -4.14 -11.88 -11.42
CA ILE A 132 -4.51 -12.22 -10.05
C ILE A 132 -5.87 -11.59 -9.75
N LEU A 133 -6.89 -12.42 -9.59
CA LEU A 133 -8.27 -11.99 -9.35
C LEU A 133 -8.54 -11.75 -7.87
N ALA A 134 -7.88 -12.51 -6.98
CA ALA A 134 -7.93 -12.28 -5.54
C ALA A 134 -6.65 -12.75 -4.87
N MET A 135 -6.24 -12.03 -3.82
CA MET A 135 -5.07 -12.33 -3.00
C MET A 135 -5.42 -12.07 -1.54
N VAL A 136 -6.00 -13.06 -0.90
CA VAL A 136 -6.51 -12.97 0.47
C VAL A 136 -5.44 -13.48 1.42
N ALA A 137 -5.01 -12.64 2.37
CA ALA A 137 -4.21 -13.08 3.51
C ALA A 137 -5.08 -13.04 4.76
N ALA A 138 -5.03 -14.07 5.60
CA ALA A 138 -5.80 -14.12 6.84
C ALA A 138 -4.95 -14.56 8.03
N PRO A 139 -5.11 -13.94 9.21
CA PRO A 139 -5.99 -12.82 9.52
C PRO A 139 -5.56 -11.51 8.84
N THR A 140 -6.51 -10.62 8.57
CA THR A 140 -6.28 -9.30 7.96
C THR A 140 -6.86 -8.16 8.82
N TYR A 141 -6.89 -6.94 8.29
CA TYR A 141 -7.37 -5.73 8.94
C TYR A 141 -8.02 -4.77 7.93
N ASP A 142 -8.82 -3.81 8.41
CA ASP A 142 -9.38 -2.75 7.56
C ASP A 142 -8.26 -1.75 7.17
N PRO A 143 -7.98 -1.52 5.88
CA PRO A 143 -6.88 -0.65 5.45
C PRO A 143 -6.99 0.78 5.97
N ASN A 144 -8.20 1.30 6.22
CA ASN A 144 -8.41 2.66 6.74
C ASN A 144 -7.88 2.86 8.16
N ILE A 145 -7.64 1.80 8.94
CA ILE A 145 -7.07 1.97 10.29
C ILE A 145 -5.59 2.39 10.25
N LEU A 146 -4.92 2.19 9.12
CA LEU A 146 -3.54 2.62 8.89
C LEU A 146 -3.44 3.95 8.15
N VAL A 147 -4.45 4.80 8.30
CA VAL A 147 -4.50 6.15 7.74
C VAL A 147 -4.66 7.20 8.85
N GLY A 148 -4.09 8.38 8.62
CA GLY A 148 -4.36 9.56 9.43
C GLY A 148 -3.78 9.48 10.84
N ARG A 149 -4.40 10.22 11.77
CA ARG A 149 -3.81 10.49 13.10
C ARG A 149 -3.62 9.24 13.97
N ASN A 150 -4.49 8.24 13.83
CA ASN A 150 -4.43 7.02 14.63
C ASN A 150 -3.54 5.92 14.02
N ARG A 151 -2.98 6.16 12.82
CA ARG A 151 -2.16 5.19 12.07
C ARG A 151 -1.08 4.56 12.94
N SER A 152 -0.25 5.36 13.60
CA SER A 152 0.89 4.84 14.38
C SER A 152 0.45 3.97 15.55
N LYS A 153 -0.62 4.38 16.27
CA LYS A 153 -1.18 3.59 17.37
C LYS A 153 -1.73 2.25 16.87
N ASN A 154 -2.49 2.27 15.77
CA ASN A 154 -3.08 1.09 15.17
C ASN A 154 -2.01 0.15 14.60
N PHE A 155 -1.03 0.70 13.87
CA PHE A 155 0.10 -0.07 13.35
C PHE A 155 0.85 -0.79 14.45
N THR A 156 1.21 -0.10 15.55
CA THR A 156 1.90 -0.73 16.69
C THR A 156 1.06 -1.86 17.31
N LYS A 157 -0.26 -1.70 17.40
CA LYS A 157 -1.15 -2.76 17.89
C LYS A 157 -1.13 -3.99 16.98
N LEU A 158 -1.25 -3.79 15.67
CA LEU A 158 -1.22 -4.88 14.67
C LEU A 158 0.15 -5.56 14.60
N TYR A 159 1.23 -4.79 14.70
CA TYR A 159 2.60 -5.28 14.69
C TYR A 159 2.92 -6.14 15.92
N ASN A 160 2.43 -5.74 17.09
CA ASN A 160 2.62 -6.48 18.34
C ASN A 160 1.70 -7.71 18.47
N ASP A 161 0.73 -7.89 17.55
CA ASP A 161 -0.09 -9.10 17.53
C ASP A 161 0.71 -10.29 16.98
N SER A 162 1.43 -10.95 17.88
CA SER A 162 2.27 -12.12 17.57
C SER A 162 1.46 -13.37 17.19
N ILE A 163 0.15 -13.38 17.47
CA ILE A 163 -0.73 -14.52 17.27
C ILE A 163 -1.38 -14.44 15.89
N ALA A 164 -2.06 -13.34 15.60
CA ALA A 164 -2.76 -13.13 14.34
C ALA A 164 -1.81 -12.63 13.24
N LYS A 165 -0.79 -11.84 13.57
CA LYS A 165 0.15 -11.22 12.61
C LYS A 165 -0.56 -10.68 11.34
N PRO A 166 -1.50 -9.72 11.48
CA PRO A 166 -2.34 -9.27 10.37
C PRO A 166 -1.59 -8.44 9.32
N LEU A 167 -0.45 -7.84 9.68
CA LEU A 167 0.43 -7.14 8.74
C LEU A 167 1.19 -8.10 7.81
N PHE A 168 1.31 -9.38 8.18
CA PHE A 168 2.07 -10.36 7.40
C PHE A 168 1.23 -10.90 6.23
N ASN A 169 1.69 -10.64 5.01
CA ASN A 169 1.01 -11.13 3.81
C ASN A 169 1.35 -12.62 3.60
N ARG A 170 0.51 -13.49 4.15
CA ARG A 170 0.68 -14.95 4.07
C ARG A 170 0.60 -15.51 2.65
N SER A 171 -0.11 -14.84 1.75
CA SER A 171 -0.25 -15.30 0.37
C SER A 171 1.05 -15.14 -0.43
N LEU A 172 1.86 -14.13 -0.11
CA LEU A 172 3.13 -13.86 -0.79
C LEU A 172 4.36 -14.28 0.00
N GLN A 173 4.33 -14.08 1.32
CA GLN A 173 5.48 -14.26 2.20
C GLN A 173 5.41 -15.56 3.01
N GLY A 174 4.26 -16.22 3.02
CA GLY A 174 4.08 -17.48 3.72
C GLY A 174 4.88 -18.60 3.05
N VAL A 175 5.87 -19.14 3.76
CA VAL A 175 6.61 -20.32 3.32
C VAL A 175 5.94 -21.53 3.96
N TYR A 176 5.34 -22.36 3.13
CA TYR A 176 4.63 -23.58 3.54
C TYR A 176 5.12 -24.75 2.71
N GLU A 177 5.13 -25.94 3.29
CA GLU A 177 5.30 -27.17 2.51
C GLU A 177 4.10 -27.33 1.56
N PRO A 178 4.32 -27.53 0.25
CA PRO A 178 3.25 -27.50 -0.76
C PRO A 178 2.26 -28.68 -0.64
N GLY A 179 2.55 -29.66 0.22
CA GLY A 179 1.68 -30.78 0.52
C GLY A 179 1.41 -31.71 -0.67
N SER A 180 0.31 -32.47 -0.57
CA SER A 180 -0.08 -33.43 -1.61
C SER A 180 -0.36 -32.84 -3.00
N PRO A 181 -0.82 -31.58 -3.18
CA PRO A 181 -0.92 -30.97 -4.51
C PRO A 181 0.37 -31.05 -5.33
N PHE A 182 1.54 -31.02 -4.68
CA PHE A 182 2.83 -31.14 -5.35
C PHE A 182 3.06 -32.49 -6.04
N LYS A 183 2.30 -33.54 -5.67
CA LYS A 183 2.38 -34.86 -6.33
C LYS A 183 2.05 -34.78 -7.82
N LEU A 184 1.21 -33.82 -8.24
CA LEU A 184 0.91 -33.61 -9.66
C LEU A 184 2.17 -33.27 -10.45
N MET A 185 3.02 -32.37 -9.91
CA MET A 185 4.30 -32.02 -10.54
C MET A 185 5.21 -33.24 -10.65
N ASN A 186 5.37 -33.99 -9.55
CA ASN A 186 6.19 -35.21 -9.55
C ASN A 186 5.66 -36.27 -10.53
N ALA A 187 4.34 -36.42 -10.65
CA ALA A 187 3.72 -37.35 -11.58
C ALA A 187 3.98 -36.94 -13.03
N LEU A 188 3.88 -35.64 -13.37
CA LEU A 188 4.22 -35.14 -14.70
C LEU A 188 5.68 -35.39 -15.06
N ILE A 189 6.60 -35.15 -14.13
CA ILE A 189 8.03 -35.47 -14.31
C ILE A 189 8.21 -36.97 -14.53
N ALA A 190 7.59 -37.81 -13.71
CA ALA A 190 7.70 -39.26 -13.82
C ALA A 190 7.14 -39.81 -15.15
N LEU A 191 6.05 -39.24 -15.66
CA LEU A 191 5.50 -39.56 -16.97
C LEU A 191 6.43 -39.12 -18.09
N GLN A 192 7.02 -37.92 -17.99
CA GLN A 192 7.96 -37.38 -18.96
C GLN A 192 9.25 -38.20 -19.04
N GLU A 193 9.78 -38.66 -17.90
CA GLU A 193 10.96 -39.53 -17.81
C GLU A 193 10.65 -41.00 -18.17
N GLY A 194 9.39 -41.36 -18.42
CA GLY A 194 8.98 -42.72 -18.76
C GLY A 194 9.07 -43.74 -17.63
N VAL A 195 9.37 -43.31 -16.40
CA VAL A 195 9.42 -44.18 -15.21
C VAL A 195 8.03 -44.58 -14.71
N VAL A 196 7.00 -43.84 -15.12
CA VAL A 196 5.58 -44.14 -14.91
C VAL A 196 4.84 -44.06 -16.25
N THR A 197 3.81 -44.88 -16.43
CA THR A 197 2.93 -44.85 -17.63
C THR A 197 1.48 -44.57 -17.23
N PRO A 198 0.70 -43.84 -18.05
CA PRO A 198 -0.74 -43.76 -17.87
C PRO A 198 -1.31 -45.15 -18.10
N ARG A 199 -1.86 -45.78 -17.06
CA ARG A 199 -2.62 -47.02 -17.16
C ARG A 199 -4.10 -46.73 -17.05
#